data_AF-A0A7Z9YB10-F1
#
_entry.id   AF-A0A7Z9YB10-F1
#
_cell.length_a   1.000
_cell.length_b   1.000
_cell.length_c   1.000
_cell.angle_alpha   90.00
_cell.angle_beta   90.00
_cell.angle_gamma   90.00
#
_symmetry.space_group_name_H-M   'P 1'
#
loop_
_entity.id
_entity.type
_entity.pdbx_description
1 polymer ?
#
loop_
_entity_poly.entity_id
_entity_poly.type
_entity_poly.pdbx_seq_one_letter_code
_entity_poly.pdbx_strand_id
1 'polypeptide(L)'
;PAWARKFEPPAACSAESAGLIRTLVELFLTTGEERYLKPIPAAIKWFQRSQIAPNLWARFYELGTNRPLYFTRDYHLTYSDDDLPMHYSFKGSYGVRSAIALYRRVLREGRKGYLEHHGRRRLSPEQREKRLKSLAPRVRRVISAQDKRGRWVSNGYIETRLFIKNMRLLCDYLDVAKEGGEGL
;
A
#
# COMPACT_ATOMS: atom_id res chain seq x y z
N PRO A 1 3.80 -18.18 -10.47
CA PRO A 1 4.63 -17.68 -9.36
C PRO A 1 6.05 -18.24 -9.52
N ALA A 2 7.06 -17.58 -8.97
CA ALA A 2 8.46 -17.96 -9.09
C ALA A 2 9.20 -17.71 -7.77
N TRP A 3 10.40 -18.28 -7.65
CA TRP A 3 11.30 -17.97 -6.53
C TRP A 3 11.78 -16.54 -6.60
N ALA A 4 11.96 -15.92 -5.43
CA ALA A 4 12.73 -14.68 -5.28
C ALA A 4 13.99 -14.96 -4.45
N ARG A 5 14.00 -14.57 -3.17
CA ARG A 5 15.09 -14.95 -2.26
C ARG A 5 14.95 -16.41 -1.83
N LYS A 6 16.00 -16.94 -1.19
CA LYS A 6 16.03 -18.32 -0.64
C LYS A 6 14.87 -18.68 0.30
N PHE A 7 14.15 -17.68 0.81
CA PHE A 7 13.01 -17.82 1.73
C PHE A 7 11.70 -17.26 1.17
N GLU A 8 11.63 -17.10 -0.15
CA GLU A 8 10.46 -16.59 -0.87
C GLU A 8 10.11 -17.54 -2.03
N PRO A 9 9.37 -18.63 -1.73
CA PRO A 9 9.05 -19.68 -2.67
C PRO A 9 7.95 -19.25 -3.66
N PRO A 10 7.77 -19.98 -4.77
CA PRO A 10 6.60 -19.86 -5.61
C PRO A 10 5.32 -20.15 -4.80
N ALA A 11 4.61 -19.10 -4.41
CA ALA A 11 3.45 -19.21 -3.52
C ALA A 11 2.42 -18.12 -3.80
N ALA A 12 1.19 -18.33 -3.33
CA ALA A 12 0.25 -17.23 -3.16
C ALA A 12 0.68 -16.39 -1.94
N CYS A 13 0.65 -15.06 -2.04
CA CYS A 13 1.21 -14.18 -1.01
C CYS A 13 0.15 -13.23 -0.44
N SER A 14 -0.16 -13.34 0.85
CA SER A 14 -1.24 -12.56 1.46
C SER A 14 -0.99 -11.06 1.45
N ALA A 15 0.25 -10.63 1.67
CA ALA A 15 0.56 -9.20 1.70
C ALA A 15 0.43 -8.55 0.32
N GLU A 16 0.99 -9.18 -0.70
CA GLU A 16 0.92 -8.66 -2.07
C GLU A 16 -0.51 -8.72 -2.61
N SER A 17 -1.25 -9.81 -2.33
CA SER A 17 -2.67 -9.90 -2.72
C SER A 17 -3.54 -8.83 -2.05
N ALA A 18 -3.26 -8.46 -0.79
CA ALA A 18 -3.98 -7.37 -0.12
C ALA A 18 -3.64 -6.01 -0.75
N GLY A 19 -2.39 -5.81 -1.16
CA GLY A 19 -1.97 -4.66 -1.97
C GLY A 19 -2.74 -4.58 -3.29
N LEU A 20 -2.79 -5.69 -4.04
CA LEU A 20 -3.48 -5.78 -5.32
C LEU A 20 -4.97 -5.47 -5.23
N ILE A 21 -5.67 -5.89 -4.17
CA ILE A 21 -7.08 -5.48 -3.97
C ILE A 21 -7.20 -3.96 -3.92
N ARG A 22 -6.30 -3.26 -3.22
CA ARG A 22 -6.35 -1.79 -3.14
C ARG A 22 -6.06 -1.16 -4.50
N THR A 23 -5.04 -1.64 -5.19
CA THR A 23 -4.68 -1.15 -6.55
C THR A 23 -5.82 -1.35 -7.54
N LEU A 24 -6.49 -2.50 -7.52
CA LEU A 24 -7.61 -2.78 -8.40
C LEU A 24 -8.82 -1.88 -8.11
N VAL A 25 -9.11 -1.62 -6.84
CA VAL A 25 -10.14 -0.64 -6.46
C VAL A 25 -9.76 0.77 -6.93
N GLU A 26 -8.50 1.17 -6.76
CA GLU A 26 -8.00 2.46 -7.23
C GLU A 26 -8.12 2.60 -8.75
N LEU A 27 -7.71 1.59 -9.51
CA LEU A 27 -7.87 1.56 -10.97
C LEU A 27 -9.34 1.72 -11.38
N PHE A 28 -10.27 1.03 -10.73
CA PHE A 28 -11.70 1.22 -10.96
C PHE A 28 -12.15 2.66 -10.66
N LEU A 29 -11.72 3.23 -9.53
CA LEU A 29 -12.06 4.62 -9.18
C LEU A 29 -11.49 5.60 -10.20
N THR A 30 -10.29 5.38 -10.70
CA THR A 30 -9.65 6.23 -11.71
C THR A 30 -10.31 6.09 -13.08
N THR A 31 -10.40 4.88 -13.62
CA THR A 31 -10.80 4.65 -15.02
C THR A 31 -12.30 4.45 -15.20
N GLY A 32 -13.02 4.06 -14.15
CA GLY A 32 -14.43 3.66 -14.23
C GLY A 32 -14.65 2.24 -14.78
N GLU A 33 -13.59 1.49 -15.09
CA GLU A 33 -13.74 0.17 -15.70
C GLU A 33 -14.03 -0.92 -14.66
N GLU A 34 -15.23 -1.49 -14.70
CA GLU A 34 -15.67 -2.52 -13.75
C GLU A 34 -14.83 -3.81 -13.77
N ARG A 35 -14.11 -4.06 -14.88
CA ARG A 35 -13.24 -5.25 -15.00
C ARG A 35 -12.22 -5.37 -13.87
N TYR A 36 -11.77 -4.25 -13.29
CA TYR A 36 -10.83 -4.27 -12.18
C TYR A 36 -11.47 -4.78 -10.87
N LEU A 37 -12.78 -4.69 -10.71
CA LEU A 37 -13.48 -5.24 -9.53
C LEU A 37 -13.78 -6.73 -9.64
N LYS A 38 -13.90 -7.26 -10.87
CA LYS A 38 -14.26 -8.67 -11.15
C LYS A 38 -13.42 -9.72 -10.39
N PRO A 39 -12.09 -9.62 -10.27
CA PRO A 39 -11.30 -10.64 -9.57
C PRO A 39 -11.38 -10.57 -8.03
N ILE A 40 -11.80 -9.44 -7.46
CA ILE A 40 -11.71 -9.18 -6.01
C ILE A 40 -12.57 -10.16 -5.18
N PRO A 41 -13.82 -10.51 -5.55
CA PRO A 41 -14.62 -11.49 -4.80
C PRO A 41 -13.92 -12.84 -4.58
N ALA A 42 -13.22 -13.36 -5.60
CA ALA A 42 -12.48 -14.62 -5.48
C ALA A 42 -11.29 -14.49 -4.51
N ALA A 43 -10.58 -13.36 -4.54
CA ALA A 43 -9.51 -13.06 -3.59
C ALA A 43 -10.03 -12.92 -2.16
N ILE A 44 -11.20 -12.30 -1.95
CA ILE A 44 -11.85 -12.21 -0.64
C ILE A 44 -12.18 -13.60 -0.09
N LYS A 45 -12.77 -14.47 -0.91
CA LYS A 45 -13.05 -15.87 -0.53
C LYS A 45 -11.77 -16.61 -0.15
N TRP A 46 -10.68 -16.39 -0.89
CA TRP A 46 -9.37 -16.94 -0.57
C TRP A 46 -8.85 -16.43 0.78
N PHE A 47 -8.90 -15.13 1.05
CA PHE A 47 -8.50 -14.58 2.35
C PHE A 47 -9.33 -15.13 3.52
N GLN A 48 -10.64 -15.30 3.33
CA GLN A 48 -11.52 -15.84 4.37
C GLN A 48 -11.14 -17.28 4.74
N ARG A 49 -10.91 -18.16 3.75
CA ARG A 49 -10.52 -19.56 4.02
C ARG A 49 -9.06 -19.73 4.45
N SER A 50 -8.20 -18.76 4.16
CA SER A 50 -6.77 -18.86 4.43
C SER A 50 -6.37 -18.28 5.79
N GLN A 51 -7.30 -17.68 6.53
CA GLN A 51 -7.01 -17.07 7.83
C GLN A 51 -6.52 -18.13 8.83
N ILE A 52 -5.35 -17.91 9.43
CA ILE A 52 -4.74 -18.86 10.40
C ILE A 52 -5.11 -18.53 11.86
N ALA A 53 -5.47 -17.27 12.13
CA ALA A 53 -6.04 -16.82 13.40
C ALA A 53 -6.81 -15.50 13.15
N PRO A 54 -7.64 -15.00 14.09
CA PRO A 54 -8.38 -13.75 13.88
C PRO A 54 -7.47 -12.60 13.45
N ASN A 55 -7.70 -12.07 12.24
CA ASN A 55 -6.89 -11.02 11.63
C ASN A 55 -5.41 -11.37 11.38
N LEU A 56 -5.11 -12.67 11.18
CA LEU A 56 -3.76 -13.16 10.94
C LEU A 56 -3.73 -14.12 9.75
N TRP A 57 -2.75 -13.93 8.87
CA TRP A 57 -2.47 -14.77 7.71
C TRP A 57 -0.99 -15.12 7.67
N ALA A 58 -0.67 -16.28 7.12
CA ALA A 58 0.70 -16.59 6.72
C ALA A 58 1.12 -15.66 5.56
N ARG A 59 2.42 -15.46 5.37
CA ARG A 59 2.94 -14.68 4.25
C ARG A 59 2.72 -15.43 2.95
N PHE A 60 3.00 -16.73 2.94
CA PHE A 60 3.00 -17.58 1.77
C PHE A 60 2.06 -18.78 1.96
N TYR A 61 1.37 -19.16 0.88
CA TYR A 61 0.52 -20.34 0.81
C TYR A 61 0.88 -21.18 -0.41
N GLU A 62 1.01 -22.49 -0.19
CA GLU A 62 1.26 -23.48 -1.24
C GLU A 62 0.13 -23.47 -2.28
N LEU A 63 0.50 -23.52 -3.55
CA LEU A 63 -0.47 -23.59 -4.64
C LEU A 63 -1.15 -24.96 -4.66
N GLY A 64 -2.43 -24.99 -5.00
CA GLY A 64 -3.24 -26.22 -5.01
C GLY A 64 -3.78 -26.58 -3.63
N THR A 65 -2.93 -26.69 -2.62
CA THR A 65 -3.35 -27.14 -1.26
C THR A 65 -3.78 -26.01 -0.35
N ASN A 66 -3.32 -24.78 -0.59
CA ASN A 66 -3.56 -23.62 0.27
C ASN A 66 -3.00 -23.77 1.70
N ARG A 67 -1.96 -24.58 1.88
CA ARG A 67 -1.29 -24.73 3.18
C ARG A 67 -0.31 -23.58 3.42
N PRO A 68 -0.24 -23.02 4.64
CA PRO A 68 0.81 -22.06 5.00
C PRO A 68 2.21 -22.60 4.75
N LEU A 69 3.08 -21.79 4.16
CA LEU A 69 4.49 -22.08 3.97
C LEU A 69 5.34 -21.16 4.83
N TYR A 70 6.29 -21.75 5.55
CA TYR A 70 7.21 -21.09 6.45
C TYR A 70 8.65 -21.52 6.15
N PHE A 71 9.58 -20.82 6.77
CA PHE A 71 10.99 -21.18 6.73
C PHE A 71 11.54 -21.20 8.15
N THR A 72 12.45 -22.12 8.41
CA THR A 72 13.24 -22.13 9.65
C THR A 72 14.22 -20.95 9.67
N ARG A 73 14.93 -20.72 10.77
CA ARG A 73 15.99 -19.70 10.86
C ARG A 73 17.11 -19.93 9.85
N ASP A 74 17.39 -21.19 9.55
CA ASP A 74 18.36 -21.62 8.55
C ASP A 74 17.80 -21.68 7.12
N TYR A 75 16.55 -21.22 6.94
CA TYR A 75 15.85 -21.16 5.66
C TYR A 75 15.55 -22.53 5.03
N HIS A 76 15.23 -23.52 5.85
CA HIS A 76 14.60 -24.75 5.37
C HIS A 76 13.08 -24.55 5.27
N LEU A 77 12.50 -24.92 4.12
CA LEU A 77 11.06 -24.84 3.92
C LEU A 77 10.35 -25.81 4.87
N THR A 78 9.32 -25.32 5.57
CA THR A 78 8.54 -26.08 6.55
C THR A 78 7.08 -25.63 6.58
N TYR A 79 6.22 -26.48 7.16
CA TYR A 79 4.82 -26.16 7.45
C TYR A 79 4.61 -25.71 8.91
N SER A 80 5.64 -25.79 9.77
CA SER A 80 5.61 -25.31 11.16
C SER A 80 6.15 -23.88 11.25
N ASP A 81 5.58 -23.09 12.15
CA ASP A 81 5.97 -21.73 12.48
C ASP A 81 6.74 -21.61 13.81
N ASP A 82 7.29 -22.73 14.31
CA ASP A 82 7.98 -22.79 15.61
C ASP A 82 9.40 -22.20 15.58
N ASP A 83 10.04 -22.14 14.41
CA ASP A 83 11.43 -21.65 14.23
C ASP A 83 11.56 -20.56 13.15
N LEU A 84 10.69 -19.54 13.18
CA LEU A 84 10.72 -18.49 12.16
C LEU A 84 11.95 -17.56 12.28
N PRO A 85 12.50 -17.06 11.16
CA PRO A 85 13.44 -15.94 11.15
C PRO A 85 12.87 -14.70 11.84
N MET A 86 13.69 -14.02 12.65
CA MET A 86 13.25 -12.88 13.47
C MET A 86 13.14 -11.55 12.69
N HIS A 87 13.81 -11.44 11.54
CA HIS A 87 13.90 -10.22 10.74
C HIS A 87 12.93 -10.17 9.56
N TYR A 88 12.06 -11.17 9.39
CA TYR A 88 11.08 -11.23 8.30
C TYR A 88 9.69 -11.63 8.82
N SER A 89 8.65 -10.93 8.36
CA SER A 89 7.28 -11.22 8.75
C SER A 89 6.71 -12.35 7.91
N PHE A 90 6.69 -13.56 8.48
CA PHE A 90 6.03 -14.74 7.92
C PHE A 90 4.55 -14.86 8.30
N LYS A 91 4.09 -14.08 9.29
CA LYS A 91 2.68 -13.98 9.69
C LYS A 91 2.34 -12.52 9.95
N GLY A 92 1.12 -12.12 9.61
CA GLY A 92 0.68 -10.75 9.82
C GLY A 92 -0.75 -10.49 9.39
N SER A 93 -1.28 -9.33 9.77
CA SER A 93 -2.59 -8.88 9.33
C SER A 93 -2.57 -8.36 7.89
N TYR A 94 -1.42 -7.85 7.45
CA TYR A 94 -1.14 -7.28 6.12
C TYR A 94 -2.17 -6.26 5.59
N GLY A 95 -3.00 -5.73 6.49
CA GLY A 95 -4.15 -4.88 6.15
C GLY A 95 -5.21 -5.57 5.28
N VAL A 96 -5.33 -6.91 5.31
CA VAL A 96 -6.37 -7.63 4.55
C VAL A 96 -7.76 -7.07 4.86
N ARG A 97 -8.10 -6.92 6.15
CA ARG A 97 -9.41 -6.37 6.57
C ARG A 97 -9.68 -4.98 5.99
N SER A 98 -8.68 -4.10 5.96
CA SER A 98 -8.86 -2.74 5.42
C SER A 98 -9.02 -2.74 3.90
N ALA A 99 -8.31 -3.60 3.17
CA ALA A 99 -8.48 -3.75 1.73
C ALA A 99 -9.89 -4.26 1.38
N ILE A 100 -10.40 -5.26 2.12
CA ILE A 100 -11.76 -5.78 1.94
C ILE A 100 -12.81 -4.72 2.29
N ALA A 101 -12.60 -3.96 3.37
CA ALA A 101 -13.49 -2.88 3.77
C ALA A 101 -13.55 -1.75 2.73
N LEU A 102 -12.41 -1.39 2.13
CA LEU A 102 -12.33 -0.43 1.03
C LEU A 102 -13.18 -0.90 -0.17
N TYR A 103 -12.97 -2.13 -0.63
CA TYR A 103 -13.76 -2.70 -1.73
C TYR A 103 -15.26 -2.67 -1.45
N ARG A 104 -15.69 -3.14 -0.27
CA ARG A 104 -17.10 -3.14 0.14
C ARG A 104 -17.68 -1.73 0.24
N ARG A 105 -16.90 -0.76 0.70
CA ARG A 105 -17.30 0.65 0.75
C ARG A 105 -17.56 1.19 -0.65
N VAL A 106 -16.62 0.98 -1.58
CA VAL A 106 -16.75 1.44 -2.97
C VAL A 106 -17.94 0.80 -3.67
N LEU A 107 -18.21 -0.49 -3.44
CA LEU A 107 -19.42 -1.13 -3.98
C LEU A 107 -20.72 -0.53 -3.44
N ARG A 108 -20.77 -0.24 -2.13
CA ARG A 108 -21.98 0.31 -1.50
C ARG A 108 -22.27 1.74 -1.96
N GLU A 109 -21.24 2.57 -2.07
CA GLU A 109 -21.38 3.99 -2.41
C GLU A 109 -21.44 4.23 -3.93
N GLY A 110 -21.00 3.25 -4.71
CA GLY A 110 -20.75 3.41 -6.14
C GLY A 110 -19.56 4.34 -6.40
N ARG A 111 -19.05 4.34 -7.64
CA ARG A 111 -17.90 5.17 -8.01
C ARG A 111 -18.16 6.66 -7.79
N LYS A 112 -19.30 7.16 -8.27
CA LYS A 112 -19.66 8.58 -8.19
C LYS A 112 -19.75 9.02 -6.72
N GLY A 113 -20.55 8.33 -5.92
CA GLY A 113 -20.74 8.67 -4.50
C GLY A 113 -19.43 8.58 -3.71
N TYR A 114 -18.62 7.54 -3.95
CA TYR A 114 -17.31 7.44 -3.31
C TYR A 114 -16.40 8.63 -3.68
N LEU A 115 -16.31 9.01 -4.95
CA LEU A 115 -15.49 10.13 -5.40
C LEU A 115 -16.03 11.49 -4.94
N GLU A 116 -17.33 11.66 -4.73
CA GLU A 116 -17.89 12.88 -4.15
C GLU A 116 -17.54 13.02 -2.67
N HIS A 117 -17.58 11.92 -1.90
CA HIS A 117 -17.26 11.92 -0.47
C HIS A 117 -15.74 11.92 -0.18
N HIS A 118 -14.96 11.24 -1.01
CA HIS A 118 -13.54 10.97 -0.77
C HIS A 118 -12.60 11.51 -1.85
N GLY A 119 -13.14 12.05 -2.94
CA GLY A 119 -12.35 12.76 -3.93
C GLY A 119 -11.71 14.01 -3.30
N ARG A 120 -10.60 14.44 -3.90
CA ARG A 120 -9.98 15.70 -3.52
C ARG A 120 -10.96 16.81 -3.81
N ARG A 121 -11.51 17.40 -2.74
CA ARG A 121 -12.38 18.57 -2.84
C ARG A 121 -11.53 19.72 -3.35
N ARG A 122 -11.92 20.33 -4.48
CA ARG A 122 -11.23 21.52 -5.00
C ARG A 122 -11.22 22.59 -3.91
N LEU A 123 -10.03 23.06 -3.56
CA LEU A 123 -9.87 24.15 -2.59
C LEU A 123 -10.28 25.46 -3.24
N SER A 124 -10.94 26.35 -2.48
CA SER A 124 -11.09 27.74 -2.93
C SER A 124 -9.72 28.42 -3.07
N PRO A 125 -9.59 29.52 -3.82
CA PRO A 125 -8.34 30.27 -3.92
C PRO A 125 -7.74 30.63 -2.55
N GLU A 126 -8.56 31.07 -1.59
CA GLU A 126 -8.13 31.43 -0.24
C GLU A 126 -7.67 30.20 0.56
N GLN A 127 -8.41 29.09 0.45
CA GLN A 127 -8.03 27.83 1.11
C GLN A 127 -6.73 27.27 0.54
N ARG A 128 -6.54 27.38 -0.78
CA ARG A 128 -5.31 26.99 -1.48
C ARG A 128 -4.14 27.84 -1.00
N GLU A 129 -4.28 29.16 -0.97
CA GLU A 129 -3.24 30.07 -0.49
C GLU A 129 -2.86 29.75 0.96
N LYS A 130 -3.85 29.58 1.84
CA LYS A 130 -3.61 29.19 3.24
C LYS A 130 -2.87 27.85 3.34
N ARG A 131 -3.24 26.87 2.51
CA ARG A 131 -2.60 25.56 2.47
C ARG A 131 -1.14 25.66 1.99
N LEU A 132 -0.87 26.38 0.91
CA LEU A 132 0.48 26.63 0.41
C LEU A 132 1.35 27.32 1.48
N LYS A 133 0.83 28.37 2.13
CA LYS A 133 1.53 29.06 3.24
C LYS A 133 1.88 28.10 4.38
N SER A 134 0.98 27.17 4.73
CA SER A 134 1.24 26.17 5.77
C SER A 134 2.28 25.11 5.38
N LEU A 135 2.32 24.71 4.10
CA LEU A 135 3.20 23.66 3.62
C LEU A 135 4.60 24.17 3.28
N ALA A 136 4.72 25.40 2.78
CA ALA A 136 5.96 25.98 2.27
C ALA A 136 7.14 25.90 3.27
N PRO A 137 7.00 26.21 4.57
CA PRO A 137 8.11 26.11 5.52
C PRO A 137 8.62 24.67 5.68
N ARG A 138 7.70 23.69 5.65
CA ARG A 138 8.04 22.27 5.77
C ARG A 138 8.73 21.77 4.52
N VAL A 139 8.25 22.19 3.34
CA VAL A 139 8.87 21.89 2.04
C VAL A 139 10.29 22.43 1.97
N ARG A 140 10.49 23.72 2.31
CA ARG A 140 11.83 24.33 2.36
C ARG A 140 12.76 23.55 3.28
N ARG A 141 12.30 23.21 4.49
CA ARG A 141 13.09 22.42 5.44
C ARG A 141 13.50 21.06 4.87
N VAL A 142 12.58 20.36 4.21
CA VAL A 142 12.86 19.04 3.63
C VAL A 142 13.86 19.14 2.47
N ILE A 143 13.74 20.15 1.59
CA ILE A 143 14.70 20.37 0.50
C ILE A 143 16.07 20.72 1.08
N SER A 144 16.14 21.65 2.03
CA SER A 144 17.41 22.06 2.67
C SER A 144 18.08 20.94 3.47
N ALA A 145 17.36 19.90 3.87
CA ALA A 145 17.91 18.74 4.56
C ALA A 145 18.53 17.70 3.61
N GLN A 146 18.50 17.93 2.29
CA GLN A 146 19.18 17.05 1.33
C GLN A 146 20.69 17.29 1.37
N ASP A 147 21.46 16.23 1.16
CA ASP A 147 22.90 16.35 0.94
C ASP A 147 23.23 16.94 -0.46
N LYS A 148 24.51 17.10 -0.76
CA LYS A 148 24.99 17.61 -2.06
C LYS A 148 24.53 16.77 -3.28
N ARG A 149 24.03 15.56 -3.05
CA ARG A 149 23.52 14.64 -4.09
C ARG A 149 21.99 14.62 -4.13
N GLY A 150 21.30 15.47 -3.37
CA GLY A 150 19.84 15.54 -3.33
C GLY A 150 19.20 14.44 -2.46
N ARG A 151 19.95 13.79 -1.58
CA ARG A 151 19.48 12.63 -0.80
C ARG A 151 19.10 13.03 0.61
N TRP A 152 18.05 12.43 1.14
CA TRP A 152 17.76 12.43 2.58
C TRP A 152 18.46 11.24 3.23
N VAL A 153 19.58 11.50 3.90
CA VAL A 153 20.40 10.48 4.56
C VAL A 153 20.21 10.58 6.07
N SER A 154 19.95 9.45 6.72
CA SER A 154 19.82 9.29 8.17
C SER A 154 20.70 8.13 8.60
N ASN A 155 21.61 8.36 9.56
CA ASN A 155 22.58 7.36 10.04
C ASN A 155 23.38 6.67 8.93
N GLY A 156 23.72 7.39 7.85
CA GLY A 156 24.46 6.85 6.70
C GLY A 156 23.60 6.10 5.67
N TYR A 157 22.29 5.94 5.90
CA TYR A 157 21.38 5.23 5.01
C TYR A 157 20.29 6.14 4.45
N ILE A 158 19.76 5.78 3.27
CA ILE A 158 18.50 6.33 2.80
C ILE A 158 17.38 5.49 3.42
N GLU A 159 16.74 6.03 4.45
CA GLU A 159 15.60 5.37 5.06
C GLU A 159 14.36 5.50 4.16
N THR A 160 13.84 4.38 3.65
CA THR A 160 12.65 4.37 2.77
C THR A 160 11.46 5.11 3.38
N ARG A 161 11.27 5.00 4.71
CA ARG A 161 10.19 5.72 5.41
C ARG A 161 10.38 7.24 5.33
N LEU A 162 11.59 7.73 5.56
CA LEU A 162 11.91 9.16 5.46
C LEU A 162 11.76 9.65 4.03
N PHE A 163 12.28 8.89 3.07
CA PHE A 163 12.14 9.19 1.64
C PHE A 163 10.67 9.32 1.23
N ILE A 164 9.83 8.33 1.53
CA ILE A 164 8.39 8.34 1.21
C ILE A 164 7.70 9.54 1.86
N LYS A 165 7.99 9.82 3.14
CA LYS A 165 7.40 10.95 3.87
C LYS A 165 7.72 12.28 3.20
N ASN A 166 8.98 12.48 2.83
CA ASN A 166 9.45 13.72 2.22
C ASN A 166 8.90 13.87 0.80
N MET A 167 8.94 12.81 -0.02
CA MET A 167 8.35 12.82 -1.35
C MET A 167 6.85 13.13 -1.33
N ARG A 168 6.09 12.52 -0.41
CA ARG A 168 4.65 12.82 -0.26
C ARG A 168 4.40 14.29 0.06
N LEU A 169 5.18 14.88 0.97
CA LEU A 169 5.05 16.32 1.28
C LEU A 169 5.31 17.21 0.04
N LEU A 170 6.31 16.86 -0.78
CA LEU A 170 6.60 17.58 -2.01
C LEU A 170 5.46 17.43 -3.03
N CYS A 171 4.96 16.22 -3.23
CA CYS A 171 3.80 15.96 -4.08
C CYS A 171 2.56 16.73 -3.61
N ASP A 172 2.25 16.70 -2.31
CA ASP A 172 1.11 17.43 -1.73
C ASP A 172 1.22 18.94 -1.99
N TYR A 173 2.42 19.50 -1.89
CA TYR A 173 2.65 20.91 -2.21
C TYR A 173 2.44 21.20 -3.70
N LEU A 174 2.99 20.36 -4.58
CA LEU A 174 2.85 20.52 -6.03
C LEU A 174 1.40 20.35 -6.50
N ASP A 175 0.65 19.43 -5.90
CA ASP A 175 -0.77 19.22 -6.22
C ASP A 175 -1.57 20.49 -5.93
N VAL A 176 -1.40 21.05 -4.72
CA VAL A 176 -2.04 22.32 -4.34
C VAL A 176 -1.55 23.48 -5.22
N ALA A 177 -0.26 23.49 -5.61
CA ALA A 177 0.30 24.53 -6.45
C ALA A 177 -0.18 24.45 -7.91
N LYS A 178 -0.41 23.26 -8.46
CA LYS A 178 -0.87 23.07 -9.85
C LYS A 178 -2.37 23.35 -10.03
N GLU A 179 -3.20 23.08 -9.03
CA GLU A 179 -4.66 23.26 -9.09
C GLU A 179 -5.14 24.71 -9.33
N GLY A 180 -4.25 25.70 -9.39
CA GLY A 180 -4.61 27.03 -9.87
C GLY A 180 -3.48 27.71 -10.63
N GLY A 181 -2.75 26.94 -11.43
CA GLY A 181 -2.16 27.45 -12.66
C GLY A 181 -3.14 27.11 -13.79
N GLU A 182 -3.68 28.12 -14.46
CA GLU A 182 -4.20 27.93 -15.82
C GLU A 182 -3.08 27.34 -16.69
N GLY A 183 -3.47 26.60 -17.74
CA GLY A 183 -2.61 25.73 -18.54
C GLY A 183 -1.22 26.30 -18.87
N LEU A 184 -0.24 25.39 -18.84
CA LEU A 184 0.91 25.51 -19.75
C LEU A 184 0.43 25.24 -21.17
#